data_AF-A0A956BX74-F1
#
_entry.id   AF-A0A956BX74-F1
#
_cell.length_a   1.000
_cell.length_b   1.000
_cell.length_c   1.000
_cell.angle_alpha   90.00
_cell.angle_beta   90.00
_cell.angle_gamma   90.00
#
_symmetry.space_group_name_H-M   'P 1'
#
loop_
_entity.id
_entity.type
_entity.pdbx_description
1 polymer ?
#
loop_
_entity_poly.entity_id
_entity_poly.type
_entity_poly.pdbx_seq_one_letter_code
_entity_poly.pdbx_strand_id
1 'polypeptide(L)'
;MNDQHPSAKCVRRRREGALQVEAALALVVALAAGAGFVSLGGAFGQGLVGNAPGSVASMPRTDSMSRVDAPRGADSNDVASSSQAGIAPVRWLREEAKQMGRRVRGYRDVADVPLAEYWVPPAAEPSRVPVRPGVPLRYVEADGVREIHGSRLDDIAAGLSQGDPVADSVVDAMFALPKEERGRTMAAIQHILDHQEVPADVHSSMRGPLQDYLDAIVDVPDWVDWDSIERGGDVMARSGVAGMITLFSNSLAGSYLSPSGVQPLMKTGDLLDATPRRLAETMCFVHGTCTPGSMRPGGEAWKTTARVRLIHAQVRGGMKRAPDFDPSFHGLPINQTEMAGTNSAFSTIFLDGMRRLGFHYTDEEAQAVMDLWRYSGHVIGVDKKLLPKTEDEGRRLAAAIIGTQAAPNEDSKALIHSLMQVSLLPQTAPAGGRAMQGIWELATQSSWQKLNQATTRFFLGSHYADLLEIPKSSLEGVVRALWQETAHQGDSIRRFTDGGEDLAVRTGRALWQRSVEYGLGKDPAEFLIPVDGRGVRSPQVPTSR
;
A
#
# COMPACT_ATOMS: atom_id res chain seq x y z
N MET A 1 -1.77 43.88 -23.22
CA MET A 1 -0.34 44.11 -22.91
C MET A 1 -0.16 43.67 -21.47
N ASN A 2 0.51 42.60 -21.09
CA ASN A 2 1.67 41.93 -21.66
C ASN A 2 1.56 40.42 -21.36
N ASP A 3 1.65 39.59 -22.39
CA ASP A 3 1.83 38.14 -22.27
C ASP A 3 3.25 37.85 -21.77
N GLN A 4 3.39 37.03 -20.74
CA GLN A 4 4.64 36.34 -20.43
C GLN A 4 4.43 34.84 -20.55
N HIS A 5 4.63 34.30 -21.75
CA HIS A 5 4.82 32.87 -21.96
C HIS A 5 6.14 32.42 -21.30
N PRO A 6 6.15 31.31 -20.54
CA PRO A 6 7.40 30.73 -20.04
C PRO A 6 8.24 30.22 -21.22
N SER A 7 9.54 30.55 -21.21
CA SER A 7 10.45 30.20 -22.29
C SER A 7 10.46 28.69 -22.58
N ALA A 8 10.57 28.31 -23.85
CA ALA A 8 10.61 26.90 -24.30
C ALA A 8 11.72 26.06 -23.64
N LYS A 9 12.76 26.69 -23.05
CA LYS A 9 13.80 26.02 -22.25
C LYS A 9 13.31 25.59 -20.86
N CYS A 10 12.36 26.31 -20.25
CA CYS A 10 11.78 25.98 -18.94
C CYS A 10 10.79 24.80 -19.05
N VAL A 11 9.99 24.77 -20.12
CA VAL A 11 9.09 23.64 -20.44
C VAL A 11 9.87 22.37 -20.80
N ARG A 12 11.01 22.51 -21.49
CA ARG A 12 11.88 21.39 -21.87
C ARG A 12 12.61 20.76 -20.67
N ARG A 13 13.11 21.58 -19.71
CA ARG A 13 13.70 21.07 -18.45
C ARG A 13 12.68 20.40 -17.52
N ARG A 14 11.43 20.88 -17.47
CA ARG A 14 10.33 20.22 -16.72
C ARG A 14 9.94 18.87 -17.31
N ARG A 15 10.00 18.71 -18.64
CA ARG A 15 9.82 17.41 -19.31
C ARG A 15 11.00 16.46 -19.10
N GLU A 16 12.23 16.96 -19.11
CA GLU A 16 13.45 16.14 -18.92
C GLU A 16 13.57 15.59 -17.48
N GLY A 17 13.15 16.34 -16.46
CA GLY A 17 13.11 15.83 -15.06
C GLY A 17 12.02 14.78 -14.80
N ALA A 18 10.83 14.96 -15.40
CA ALA A 18 9.74 13.97 -15.30
C ALA A 18 10.08 12.66 -16.03
N LEU A 19 10.74 12.76 -17.20
CA LEU A 19 11.24 11.60 -17.94
C LEU A 19 12.34 10.83 -17.19
N GLN A 20 13.14 11.49 -16.34
CA GLN A 20 14.19 10.83 -15.56
C GLN A 20 13.63 10.01 -14.38
N VAL A 21 12.55 10.45 -13.75
CA VAL A 21 11.88 9.70 -12.67
C VAL A 21 11.10 8.51 -13.22
N GLU A 22 10.38 8.69 -14.34
CA GLU A 22 9.72 7.59 -15.06
C GLU A 22 10.75 6.60 -15.62
N ALA A 23 11.89 7.07 -16.15
CA ALA A 23 12.96 6.21 -16.62
C ALA A 23 13.67 5.48 -15.47
N ALA A 24 13.81 6.05 -14.27
CA ALA A 24 14.40 5.38 -13.11
C ALA A 24 13.47 4.28 -12.56
N LEU A 25 12.16 4.53 -12.47
CA LEU A 25 11.17 3.49 -12.13
C LEU A 25 11.07 2.41 -13.22
N ALA A 26 11.03 2.81 -14.49
CA ALA A 26 11.05 1.88 -15.61
C ALA A 26 12.36 1.10 -15.67
N LEU A 27 13.50 1.67 -15.24
CA LEU A 27 14.78 0.99 -15.12
C LEU A 27 14.78 0.01 -13.95
N VAL A 28 14.16 0.30 -12.81
CA VAL A 28 14.01 -0.69 -11.73
C VAL A 28 13.07 -1.83 -12.13
N VAL A 29 11.96 -1.51 -12.81
CA VAL A 29 11.05 -2.51 -13.40
C VAL A 29 11.75 -3.32 -14.51
N ALA A 30 12.58 -2.68 -15.33
CA ALA A 30 13.35 -3.34 -16.40
C ALA A 30 14.57 -4.11 -15.87
N LEU A 31 15.17 -3.71 -14.75
CA LEU A 31 16.22 -4.47 -14.07
C LEU A 31 15.62 -5.69 -13.34
N ALA A 32 14.42 -5.56 -12.78
CA ALA A 32 13.64 -6.68 -12.24
C ALA A 32 13.22 -7.67 -13.35
N ALA A 33 12.84 -7.17 -14.53
CA ALA A 33 12.53 -8.01 -15.71
C ALA A 33 13.79 -8.56 -16.41
N GLY A 34 14.89 -7.81 -16.43
CA GLY A 34 16.15 -8.15 -17.11
C GLY A 34 17.03 -9.15 -16.36
N ALA A 35 16.87 -9.26 -15.03
CA ALA A 35 17.53 -10.30 -14.24
C ALA A 35 17.07 -11.73 -14.61
N GLY A 36 15.93 -11.89 -15.29
CA GLY A 36 15.47 -13.17 -15.82
C GLY A 36 16.16 -13.63 -17.11
N PHE A 37 16.83 -12.73 -17.85
CA PHE A 37 17.40 -13.06 -19.17
C PHE A 37 18.88 -13.48 -19.14
N VAL A 38 19.60 -13.21 -18.05
CA VAL A 38 21.05 -13.53 -17.96
C VAL A 38 21.32 -15.02 -17.68
N SER A 39 20.31 -15.83 -17.34
CA SER A 39 20.47 -17.27 -17.05
C SER A 39 20.11 -18.23 -18.20
N LEU A 40 19.80 -17.75 -19.41
CA LEU A 40 19.53 -18.63 -20.59
C LEU A 40 20.58 -18.55 -21.71
N GLY A 41 21.69 -17.83 -21.51
CA GLY A 41 22.77 -17.71 -22.50
C GLY A 41 23.93 -18.70 -22.35
N GLY A 42 23.75 -19.81 -21.63
CA GLY A 42 24.84 -20.66 -21.16
C GLY A 42 24.70 -22.15 -21.48
N ALA A 43 24.20 -22.54 -22.65
CA ALA A 43 24.24 -23.95 -23.08
C ALA A 43 24.03 -24.11 -24.59
N PHE A 44 24.92 -23.58 -25.43
CA PHE A 44 25.17 -24.14 -26.77
C PHE A 44 26.56 -23.66 -27.23
N GLY A 45 27.58 -24.38 -26.78
CA GLY A 45 28.91 -24.31 -27.35
C GLY A 45 29.32 -25.72 -27.77
N GLN A 46 29.44 -25.97 -29.08
CA GLN A 46 30.66 -26.45 -29.72
C GLN A 46 30.40 -26.92 -31.16
N GLY A 47 31.28 -26.49 -32.06
CA GLY A 47 31.68 -27.21 -33.26
C GLY A 47 30.88 -26.90 -34.53
N LEU A 48 31.44 -26.09 -35.42
CA LEU A 48 32.15 -26.65 -36.58
C LEU A 48 32.76 -25.53 -37.46
N VAL A 49 33.99 -25.85 -37.85
CA VAL A 49 34.91 -25.21 -38.78
C VAL A 49 34.30 -25.09 -40.19
N GLY A 50 34.59 -23.98 -40.88
CA GLY A 50 34.97 -24.05 -42.29
C GLY A 50 34.03 -23.44 -43.33
N ASN A 51 34.66 -22.64 -44.20
CA ASN A 51 34.32 -22.32 -45.60
C ASN A 51 33.43 -21.10 -45.91
N ALA A 52 34.10 -20.05 -46.40
CA ALA A 52 33.65 -19.17 -47.48
C ALA A 52 33.50 -19.98 -48.80
N PRO A 53 32.79 -19.53 -49.88
CA PRO A 53 33.00 -18.23 -50.54
C PRO A 53 31.77 -17.55 -51.22
N GLY A 54 31.93 -16.27 -51.60
CA GLY A 54 31.69 -15.84 -52.99
C GLY A 54 30.60 -14.79 -53.32
N SER A 55 31.05 -13.83 -54.17
CA SER A 55 30.32 -12.85 -55.02
C SER A 55 29.87 -11.54 -54.34
N VAL A 56 30.45 -10.36 -54.56
CA VAL A 56 30.79 -9.55 -55.78
C VAL A 56 29.56 -8.99 -56.50
N ALA A 57 29.38 -7.66 -56.40
CA ALA A 57 28.92 -6.71 -57.44
C ALA A 57 28.66 -5.33 -56.76
N SER A 58 29.56 -4.35 -56.83
CA SER A 58 29.79 -3.36 -57.90
C SER A 58 29.12 -1.99 -57.63
N MET A 59 29.96 -0.97 -57.42
CA MET A 59 29.61 0.47 -57.51
C MET A 59 29.25 0.87 -58.97
N PRO A 60 28.76 2.10 -59.21
CA PRO A 60 29.69 3.17 -59.58
C PRO A 60 29.41 4.56 -58.96
N ARG A 61 30.48 5.36 -58.92
CA ARG A 61 30.54 6.81 -58.63
C ARG A 61 30.05 7.64 -59.83
N THR A 62 29.63 8.88 -59.57
CA THR A 62 29.91 10.04 -60.46
C THR A 62 30.12 11.34 -59.67
N ASP A 63 31.06 12.13 -60.18
CA ASP A 63 31.60 13.42 -59.70
C ASP A 63 30.82 14.65 -60.20
N SER A 64 31.02 15.81 -59.54
CA SER A 64 31.33 17.16 -60.10
C SER A 64 30.97 18.26 -59.08
N MET A 65 31.90 19.04 -58.51
CA MET A 65 32.71 20.19 -59.00
C MET A 65 31.96 21.50 -59.31
N SER A 66 32.17 22.52 -58.48
CA SER A 66 32.58 23.93 -58.81
C SER A 66 32.51 24.79 -57.52
N ARG A 67 33.64 25.27 -56.94
CA ARG A 67 34.41 26.52 -57.20
C ARG A 67 33.58 27.80 -56.96
N VAL A 68 34.00 28.91 -56.34
CA VAL A 68 35.27 29.52 -55.85
C VAL A 68 34.79 30.88 -55.22
N ASP A 69 35.25 31.41 -54.08
CA ASP A 69 36.36 32.37 -53.95
C ASP A 69 36.52 32.83 -52.48
N ALA A 70 37.76 33.12 -52.09
CA ALA A 70 38.17 33.79 -50.84
C ALA A 70 39.29 34.79 -51.15
N PRO A 71 39.49 35.82 -50.31
CA PRO A 71 40.82 36.44 -50.12
C PRO A 71 41.27 36.29 -48.65
N ARG A 72 42.39 35.59 -48.38
CA ARG A 72 43.79 36.10 -48.22
C ARG A 72 43.92 37.18 -47.13
N GLY A 73 44.80 37.10 -46.13
CA GLY A 73 45.86 36.14 -45.79
C GLY A 73 46.67 36.66 -44.59
N ALA A 74 47.50 35.78 -44.01
CA ALA A 74 48.80 36.03 -43.36
C ALA A 74 49.16 34.83 -42.44
N ASP A 75 50.01 33.94 -42.97
CA ASP A 75 51.20 33.27 -42.40
C ASP A 75 51.49 33.39 -40.89
N SER A 76 52.13 32.44 -40.19
CA SER A 76 52.55 31.04 -40.42
C SER A 76 53.16 30.53 -39.09
N ASN A 77 52.93 29.24 -38.80
CA ASN A 77 53.71 28.30 -37.98
C ASN A 77 54.12 28.63 -36.53
N ASP A 78 53.54 27.92 -35.54
CA ASP A 78 54.17 26.71 -35.00
C ASP A 78 53.30 25.97 -33.95
N VAL A 79 53.09 24.67 -34.23
CA VAL A 79 53.18 23.48 -33.35
C VAL A 79 52.65 23.52 -31.90
N ALA A 80 51.69 22.59 -31.68
CA ALA A 80 51.42 21.79 -30.47
C ALA A 80 50.46 22.29 -29.37
N SER A 81 49.48 21.40 -29.12
CA SER A 81 48.74 21.16 -27.88
C SER A 81 47.57 22.09 -27.52
N SER A 82 46.35 21.68 -27.89
CA SER A 82 45.13 22.11 -27.20
C SER A 82 44.03 21.04 -27.27
N SER A 83 44.20 19.97 -26.47
CA SER A 83 43.14 19.02 -26.13
C SER A 83 42.86 19.06 -24.62
N GLN A 84 42.53 20.25 -24.09
CA GLN A 84 42.00 20.40 -22.74
C GLN A 84 40.84 21.41 -22.72
N ALA A 85 39.71 21.00 -23.27
CA ALA A 85 38.43 21.69 -23.05
C ALA A 85 37.29 20.65 -23.06
N GLY A 86 37.30 19.73 -22.08
CA GLY A 86 36.27 18.68 -22.00
C GLY A 86 36.11 17.96 -20.65
N ILE A 87 36.93 18.27 -19.63
CA ILE A 87 36.98 17.46 -18.39
C ILE A 87 36.40 18.21 -17.16
N ALA A 88 36.16 19.51 -17.26
CA ALA A 88 35.68 20.33 -16.13
C ALA A 88 34.29 19.94 -15.58
N PRO A 89 33.26 19.60 -16.40
CA PRO A 89 31.93 19.28 -15.87
C PRO A 89 31.89 17.95 -15.11
N VAL A 90 32.66 16.96 -15.57
CA VAL A 90 32.67 15.61 -15.00
C VAL A 90 33.42 15.56 -13.68
N ARG A 91 34.48 16.37 -13.53
CA ARG A 91 35.25 16.45 -12.28
C ARG A 91 34.47 17.18 -11.18
N TRP A 92 33.76 18.25 -11.54
CA TRP A 92 32.85 18.94 -10.62
C TRP A 92 31.68 18.05 -10.18
N LEU A 93 31.01 17.37 -11.13
CA LEU A 93 29.96 16.39 -10.81
C LEU A 93 30.46 15.22 -9.96
N ARG A 94 31.69 14.73 -10.17
CA ARG A 94 32.32 13.70 -9.32
C ARG A 94 32.61 14.21 -7.91
N GLU A 95 33.07 15.44 -7.76
CA GLU A 95 33.37 15.99 -6.43
C GLU A 95 32.10 16.41 -5.68
N GLU A 96 31.06 16.90 -6.36
CA GLU A 96 29.72 17.05 -5.78
C GLU A 96 29.14 15.69 -5.39
N ALA A 97 29.18 14.67 -6.25
CA ALA A 97 28.71 13.32 -5.91
C ALA A 97 29.49 12.70 -4.75
N LYS A 98 30.79 13.01 -4.59
CA LYS A 98 31.60 12.59 -3.43
C LYS A 98 31.31 13.41 -2.17
N GLN A 99 31.03 14.71 -2.27
CA GLN A 99 30.63 15.54 -1.13
C GLN A 99 29.22 15.19 -0.67
N MET A 100 28.31 14.94 -1.61
CA MET A 100 26.96 14.43 -1.39
C MET A 100 27.04 13.01 -0.80
N GLY A 101 27.86 12.12 -1.34
CA GLY A 101 28.15 10.79 -0.77
C GLY A 101 28.93 10.80 0.56
N ARG A 102 29.46 11.95 1.01
CA ARG A 102 30.01 12.16 2.35
C ARG A 102 28.95 12.72 3.32
N ARG A 103 28.05 13.60 2.85
CA ARG A 103 26.86 14.06 3.58
C ARG A 103 25.83 12.94 3.81
N VAL A 104 25.63 12.08 2.80
CA VAL A 104 24.82 10.85 2.85
C VAL A 104 25.41 9.79 3.81
N ARG A 105 26.73 9.80 4.02
CA ARG A 105 27.40 8.88 4.97
C ARG A 105 27.15 9.23 6.43
N GLY A 106 26.92 10.51 6.74
CA GLY A 106 26.48 10.94 8.08
C GLY A 106 25.02 10.57 8.41
N TYR A 107 24.27 10.11 7.41
CA TYR A 107 22.88 9.64 7.53
C TYR A 107 22.77 8.11 7.39
N ARG A 108 23.87 7.36 7.33
CA ARG A 108 23.81 5.89 7.32
C ARG A 108 23.37 5.28 8.65
N ASP A 109 23.20 6.10 9.68
CA ASP A 109 22.67 5.69 10.98
C ASP A 109 21.12 5.77 11.05
N VAL A 110 20.39 5.95 9.94
CA VAL A 110 18.91 5.78 9.93
C VAL A 110 18.48 4.30 9.93
N ALA A 111 19.30 3.42 10.54
CA ALA A 111 18.88 2.08 10.94
C ALA A 111 18.13 2.08 12.29
N ASP A 112 17.96 3.25 12.92
CA ASP A 112 17.06 3.44 14.05
C ASP A 112 15.65 3.72 13.54
N VAL A 113 14.94 2.63 13.21
CA VAL A 113 13.50 2.65 12.92
C VAL A 113 12.75 2.85 14.24
N PRO A 114 11.95 3.91 14.43
CA PRO A 114 11.30 4.18 15.72
C PRO A 114 10.33 3.10 16.20
N LEU A 115 9.77 2.27 15.31
CA LEU A 115 9.01 1.08 15.74
C LEU A 115 9.89 -0.01 16.36
N ALA A 116 11.18 -0.10 15.99
CA ALA A 116 12.11 -1.08 16.55
C ALA A 116 12.37 -0.86 18.04
N GLU A 117 12.30 0.39 18.51
CA GLU A 117 12.44 0.75 19.95
C GLU A 117 11.30 0.20 20.80
N TYR A 118 10.11 0.08 20.23
CA TYR A 118 8.93 -0.48 20.89
C TYR A 118 8.67 -1.94 20.49
N TRP A 119 9.54 -2.52 19.65
CA TRP A 119 9.31 -3.82 19.06
C TRP A 119 9.65 -4.94 20.03
N VAL A 120 8.70 -5.84 20.23
CA VAL A 120 8.93 -7.08 20.95
C VAL A 120 8.63 -8.25 19.99
N PRO A 121 9.58 -9.18 19.77
CA PRO A 121 9.29 -10.40 19.01
C PRO A 121 8.10 -11.14 19.67
N PRO A 122 7.21 -11.77 18.88
CA PRO A 122 6.02 -12.41 19.42
C PRO A 122 6.41 -13.53 20.39
N ALA A 123 5.54 -13.80 21.38
CA ALA A 123 5.84 -14.76 22.42
C ALA A 123 6.19 -16.14 21.83
N ALA A 124 7.24 -16.76 22.38
CA ALA A 124 7.50 -18.17 22.14
C ALA A 124 6.30 -19.01 22.63
N GLU A 125 5.88 -19.99 21.83
CA GLU A 125 4.79 -20.95 22.00
C GLU A 125 3.66 -20.63 23.03
N PRO A 126 2.37 -20.65 22.61
CA PRO A 126 1.20 -20.46 23.49
C PRO A 126 1.19 -21.33 24.76
N SER A 127 1.96 -22.42 24.77
CA SER A 127 2.09 -23.38 25.85
C SER A 127 2.76 -22.84 27.14
N ARG A 128 3.36 -21.64 27.11
CA ARG A 128 4.08 -21.07 28.28
C ARG A 128 3.46 -19.81 28.89
N VAL A 129 2.39 -19.27 28.31
CA VAL A 129 1.75 -18.05 28.80
C VAL A 129 0.50 -18.39 29.63
N PRO A 130 0.36 -17.89 30.87
CA PRO A 130 -0.81 -18.15 31.70
C PRO A 130 -2.09 -17.67 31.01
N VAL A 131 -3.06 -18.57 30.83
CA VAL A 131 -4.40 -18.24 30.32
C VAL A 131 -5.05 -17.25 31.28
N ARG A 132 -5.41 -16.06 30.78
CA ARG A 132 -6.18 -15.07 31.55
C ARG A 132 -7.68 -15.37 31.43
N PRO A 133 -8.38 -15.63 32.54
CA PRO A 133 -9.82 -15.85 32.50
C PRO A 133 -10.54 -14.68 31.83
N GLY A 134 -11.43 -14.97 30.88
CA GLY A 134 -12.23 -13.96 30.18
C GLY A 134 -11.51 -13.22 29.04
N VAL A 135 -10.25 -13.54 28.75
CA VAL A 135 -9.53 -13.01 27.58
C VAL A 135 -9.38 -14.12 26.53
N PRO A 136 -9.60 -13.84 25.23
CA PRO A 136 -9.46 -14.85 24.18
C PRO A 136 -8.07 -15.48 24.11
N LEU A 137 -7.98 -16.78 23.79
CA LEU A 137 -6.72 -17.54 23.79
C LEU A 137 -5.69 -17.02 22.78
N ARG A 138 -6.14 -16.29 21.74
CA ARG A 138 -5.24 -15.64 20.78
C ARG A 138 -4.42 -14.50 21.41
N TYR A 139 -4.80 -14.00 22.58
CA TYR A 139 -4.07 -12.97 23.29
C TYR A 139 -2.88 -13.58 24.02
N VAL A 140 -1.67 -13.26 23.55
CA VAL A 140 -0.44 -13.83 24.08
C VAL A 140 0.57 -12.70 24.24
N GLU A 141 0.94 -12.38 25.48
CA GLU A 141 1.93 -11.34 25.77
C GLU A 141 3.34 -11.84 25.47
N ALA A 142 4.03 -11.18 24.54
CA ALA A 142 5.45 -11.37 24.31
C ALA A 142 6.30 -10.94 25.51
N ASP A 143 7.46 -11.57 25.68
CA ASP A 143 8.39 -11.28 26.77
C ASP A 143 8.76 -9.78 26.80
N GLY A 144 8.47 -9.08 27.89
CA GLY A 144 8.78 -7.65 28.03
C GLY A 144 7.69 -6.68 27.55
N VAL A 145 6.64 -7.16 26.86
CA VAL A 145 5.63 -6.27 26.25
C VAL A 145 4.81 -5.53 27.31
N ARG A 146 4.54 -6.16 28.46
CA ARG A 146 3.78 -5.55 29.55
C ARG A 146 4.59 -4.51 30.31
N GLU A 147 5.89 -4.71 30.45
CA GLU A 147 6.80 -3.76 31.05
C GLU A 147 6.89 -2.46 30.23
N ILE A 148 6.81 -2.57 28.90
CA ILE A 148 6.87 -1.43 27.97
C ILE A 148 5.52 -0.70 27.88
N HIS A 149 4.42 -1.45 27.76
CA HIS A 149 3.10 -0.89 27.40
C HIS A 149 2.13 -0.77 28.58
N GLY A 150 2.42 -1.39 29.72
CA GLY A 150 1.67 -1.25 30.95
C GLY A 150 0.18 -1.54 30.81
N SER A 151 -0.67 -0.65 31.34
CA SER A 151 -2.13 -0.81 31.37
C SER A 151 -2.78 -0.75 29.99
N ARG A 152 -2.10 -0.26 28.95
CA ARG A 152 -2.65 -0.24 27.57
C ARG A 152 -2.96 -1.64 27.06
N LEU A 153 -2.22 -2.64 27.54
CA LEU A 153 -2.48 -4.04 27.22
C LEU A 153 -3.85 -4.51 27.71
N ASP A 154 -4.37 -3.91 28.78
CA ASP A 154 -5.69 -4.27 29.32
C ASP A 154 -6.81 -3.71 28.42
N ASP A 155 -6.62 -2.53 27.82
CA ASP A 155 -7.53 -2.00 26.79
C ASP A 155 -7.50 -2.87 25.52
N ILE A 156 -6.33 -3.33 25.09
CA ILE A 156 -6.16 -4.24 23.94
C ILE A 156 -6.84 -5.59 24.20
N ALA A 157 -6.66 -6.15 25.40
CA ALA A 157 -7.30 -7.40 25.79
C ALA A 157 -8.82 -7.25 25.88
N ALA A 158 -9.32 -6.16 26.47
CA ALA A 158 -10.74 -5.88 26.57
C ALA A 158 -11.39 -5.65 25.19
N GLY A 159 -10.68 -4.97 24.29
CA GLY A 159 -11.12 -4.71 22.93
C GLY A 159 -11.38 -5.98 22.12
N LEU A 160 -10.80 -7.13 22.50
CA LEU A 160 -11.03 -8.42 21.84
C LEU A 160 -12.45 -8.95 21.99
N SER A 161 -13.12 -8.54 23.06
CA SER A 161 -14.48 -8.94 23.39
C SER A 161 -15.49 -7.83 23.10
N GLN A 162 -15.09 -6.77 22.39
CA GLN A 162 -15.94 -5.61 22.09
C GLN A 162 -16.15 -5.47 20.58
N GLY A 163 -17.41 -5.34 20.17
CA GLY A 163 -17.83 -5.03 18.80
C GLY A 163 -18.08 -3.53 18.62
N ASP A 164 -19.06 -3.18 17.81
CA ASP A 164 -19.53 -1.81 17.62
C ASP A 164 -21.02 -1.75 17.94
N PRO A 165 -21.40 -1.42 19.19
CA PRO A 165 -22.79 -1.50 19.64
C PRO A 165 -23.77 -0.70 18.78
N VAL A 166 -23.34 0.43 18.23
CA VAL A 166 -24.19 1.30 17.40
C VAL A 166 -24.51 0.62 16.08
N ALA A 167 -23.49 0.14 15.36
CA ALA A 167 -23.68 -0.56 14.09
C ALA A 167 -24.30 -1.95 14.28
N ASP A 168 -23.93 -2.67 15.34
CA ASP A 168 -24.48 -3.97 15.70
C ASP A 168 -25.98 -3.86 15.98
N SER A 169 -26.44 -2.78 16.64
CA SER A 169 -27.87 -2.54 16.91
C SER A 169 -28.69 -2.37 15.62
N VAL A 170 -28.16 -1.63 14.63
CA VAL A 170 -28.82 -1.48 13.32
C VAL A 170 -28.98 -2.83 12.64
N VAL A 171 -27.92 -3.63 12.62
CA VAL A 171 -27.91 -4.95 12.01
C VAL A 171 -28.87 -5.89 12.74
N ASP A 172 -28.81 -5.96 14.07
CA ASP A 172 -29.69 -6.83 14.86
C ASP A 172 -31.16 -6.46 14.67
N ALA A 173 -31.49 -5.17 14.68
CA ALA A 173 -32.85 -4.69 14.42
C ALA A 173 -33.31 -5.02 12.99
N MET A 174 -32.43 -4.87 11.99
CA MET A 174 -32.73 -5.22 10.60
C MET A 174 -33.01 -6.73 10.44
N PHE A 175 -32.23 -7.59 11.11
CA PHE A 175 -32.40 -9.04 11.02
C PHE A 175 -33.61 -9.57 11.80
N ALA A 176 -34.08 -8.83 12.81
CA ALA A 176 -35.33 -9.11 13.52
C ALA A 176 -36.58 -8.83 12.66
N LEU A 177 -36.47 -8.03 11.59
CA LEU A 177 -37.57 -7.76 10.68
C LEU A 177 -37.81 -8.90 9.67
N PRO A 178 -39.04 -9.04 9.15
CA PRO A 178 -39.34 -9.86 7.99
C PRO A 178 -38.45 -9.50 6.80
N LYS A 179 -38.10 -10.48 5.96
CA LYS A 179 -37.11 -10.31 4.89
C LYS A 179 -37.49 -9.21 3.90
N GLU A 180 -38.79 -9.06 3.62
CA GLU A 180 -39.40 -8.05 2.76
C GLU A 180 -39.22 -6.61 3.26
N GLU A 181 -39.04 -6.42 4.58
CA GLU A 181 -38.83 -5.09 5.20
C GLU A 181 -37.35 -4.67 5.16
N ARG A 182 -36.42 -5.62 5.00
CA ARG A 182 -34.98 -5.33 5.00
C ARG A 182 -34.56 -4.43 3.84
N GLY A 183 -35.23 -4.55 2.68
CA GLY A 183 -35.01 -3.66 1.54
C GLY A 183 -35.31 -2.19 1.86
N ARG A 184 -36.34 -1.92 2.68
CA ARG A 184 -36.66 -0.56 3.14
C ARG A 184 -35.63 -0.03 4.13
N THR A 185 -35.10 -0.90 4.98
CA THR A 185 -33.99 -0.53 5.89
C THR A 185 -32.76 -0.10 5.10
N MET A 186 -32.42 -0.81 4.02
CA MET A 186 -31.33 -0.45 3.12
C MET A 186 -31.55 0.90 2.42
N ALA A 187 -32.77 1.16 1.95
CA ALA A 187 -33.13 2.47 1.39
C ALA A 187 -33.02 3.58 2.44
N ALA A 188 -33.41 3.31 3.68
CA ALA A 188 -33.27 4.26 4.79
C ALA A 188 -31.82 4.56 5.13
N ILE A 189 -30.93 3.55 5.14
CA ILE A 189 -29.49 3.74 5.30
C ILE A 189 -28.95 4.63 4.17
N GLN A 190 -29.31 4.35 2.92
CA GLN A 190 -28.86 5.19 1.80
C GLN A 190 -29.36 6.64 1.93
N HIS A 191 -30.62 6.83 2.34
CA HIS A 191 -31.18 8.16 2.61
C HIS A 191 -30.42 8.89 3.73
N ILE A 192 -30.08 8.21 4.83
CA ILE A 192 -29.25 8.76 5.91
C ILE A 192 -27.89 9.21 5.38
N LEU A 193 -27.26 8.41 4.52
CA LEU A 193 -25.94 8.75 3.98
C LEU A 193 -25.99 9.95 3.02
N ASP A 194 -27.08 10.12 2.27
CA ASP A 194 -27.23 11.23 1.31
C ASP A 194 -27.76 12.52 1.95
N HIS A 195 -28.67 12.41 2.93
CA HIS A 195 -29.43 13.52 3.48
C HIS A 195 -29.16 13.79 4.96
N GLN A 196 -28.45 12.89 5.66
CA GLN A 196 -28.12 13.02 7.07
C GLN A 196 -29.36 13.13 7.97
N GLU A 197 -30.45 12.46 7.57
CA GLU A 197 -31.72 12.43 8.27
C GLU A 197 -32.29 11.01 8.27
N VAL A 198 -33.00 10.62 9.34
CA VAL A 198 -33.71 9.34 9.38
C VAL A 198 -35.10 9.50 8.73
N PRO A 199 -35.44 8.72 7.69
CA PRO A 199 -36.76 8.82 7.04
C PRO A 199 -37.94 8.68 8.00
N ALA A 200 -39.02 9.42 7.73
CA ALA A 200 -40.24 9.39 8.55
C ALA A 200 -40.98 8.04 8.48
N ASP A 201 -40.89 7.36 7.34
CA ASP A 201 -41.63 6.13 7.00
C ASP A 201 -40.90 4.83 7.35
N VAL A 202 -39.72 4.91 7.98
CA VAL A 202 -38.99 3.72 8.43
C VAL A 202 -39.76 2.97 9.52
N HIS A 203 -39.61 1.65 9.55
CA HIS A 203 -40.23 0.80 10.57
C HIS A 203 -39.85 1.30 11.99
N SER A 204 -40.82 1.33 12.91
CA SER A 204 -40.66 1.94 14.23
C SER A 204 -39.50 1.35 15.04
N SER A 205 -39.25 0.04 14.92
CA SER A 205 -38.12 -0.64 15.58
C SER A 205 -36.74 -0.24 15.04
N MET A 206 -36.67 0.33 13.83
CA MET A 206 -35.41 0.79 13.23
C MET A 206 -35.09 2.24 13.56
N ARG A 207 -36.10 3.04 13.94
CA ARG A 207 -35.93 4.49 14.16
C ARG A 207 -34.84 4.80 15.19
N GLY A 208 -34.85 4.13 16.34
CA GLY A 208 -33.83 4.30 17.38
C GLY A 208 -32.43 3.91 16.88
N PRO A 209 -32.20 2.65 16.46
CA PRO A 209 -30.89 2.22 15.96
C PRO A 209 -30.34 3.08 14.81
N LEU A 210 -31.19 3.49 13.86
CA LEU A 210 -30.77 4.35 12.76
C LEU A 210 -30.47 5.78 13.20
N GLN A 211 -31.16 6.30 14.23
CA GLN A 211 -30.86 7.60 14.81
C GLN A 211 -29.50 7.57 15.53
N ASP A 212 -29.27 6.57 16.39
CA ASP A 212 -27.99 6.40 17.08
C ASP A 212 -26.82 6.25 16.09
N TYR A 213 -27.06 5.54 14.99
CA TYR A 213 -26.10 5.39 13.91
C TYR A 213 -25.84 6.70 13.17
N LEU A 214 -26.89 7.44 12.79
CA LEU A 214 -26.77 8.77 12.19
C LEU A 214 -25.97 9.70 13.09
N ASP A 215 -26.36 9.83 14.36
CA ASP A 215 -25.72 10.68 15.35
C ASP A 215 -24.22 10.34 15.48
N ALA A 216 -23.87 9.05 15.49
CA ALA A 216 -22.50 8.59 15.59
C ALA A 216 -21.64 8.89 14.34
N ILE A 217 -22.21 8.95 13.14
CA ILE A 217 -21.44 9.21 11.91
C ILE A 217 -21.36 10.69 11.54
N VAL A 218 -22.33 11.50 11.97
CA VAL A 218 -22.33 12.97 11.74
C VAL A 218 -21.62 13.74 12.85
N ASP A 219 -21.38 13.12 14.00
CA ASP A 219 -20.55 13.69 15.06
C ASP A 219 -19.14 13.98 14.53
N VAL A 220 -18.80 15.26 14.43
CA VAL A 220 -17.47 15.75 14.07
C VAL A 220 -16.81 16.20 15.37
N PRO A 221 -15.82 15.46 15.91
CA PRO A 221 -15.19 15.82 17.16
C PRO A 221 -14.42 17.15 17.09
N ASP A 222 -14.33 17.87 18.21
CA ASP A 222 -13.68 19.19 18.31
C ASP A 222 -12.20 19.22 17.88
N TRP A 223 -11.53 18.07 17.86
CA TRP A 223 -10.12 17.96 17.45
C TRP A 223 -9.95 17.86 15.93
N VAL A 224 -11.04 17.77 15.16
CA VAL A 224 -10.98 17.65 13.70
C VAL A 224 -10.57 18.98 13.07
N ASP A 225 -9.38 18.98 12.47
CA ASP A 225 -8.91 20.03 11.57
C ASP A 225 -8.98 19.52 10.13
N TRP A 226 -9.88 20.09 9.33
CA TRP A 226 -10.07 19.68 7.95
C TRP A 226 -8.88 19.97 7.05
N ASP A 227 -8.13 21.05 7.33
CA ASP A 227 -6.94 21.37 6.55
C ASP A 227 -5.85 20.34 6.82
N SER A 228 -5.72 19.88 8.07
CA SER A 228 -4.83 18.77 8.44
C SER A 228 -5.25 17.45 7.78
N ILE A 229 -6.55 17.11 7.79
CA ILE A 229 -7.09 15.91 7.13
C ILE A 229 -6.82 15.93 5.62
N GLU A 230 -7.10 17.06 4.95
CA GLU A 230 -6.85 17.23 3.52
C GLU A 230 -5.34 17.13 3.21
N ARG A 231 -4.50 17.74 4.05
CA ARG A 231 -3.04 17.60 3.97
C ARG A 231 -2.59 16.14 4.14
N GLY A 232 -3.20 15.37 5.04
CA GLY A 232 -2.92 13.95 5.24
C GLY A 232 -3.16 13.14 3.96
N GLY A 233 -4.24 13.45 3.24
CA GLY A 233 -4.56 12.84 1.95
C GLY A 233 -3.51 13.16 0.87
N ASP A 234 -3.03 14.41 0.82
CA ASP A 234 -1.95 14.81 -0.10
C ASP A 234 -0.63 14.11 0.23
N VAL A 235 -0.26 14.05 1.52
CA VAL A 235 0.95 13.40 2.00
C VAL A 235 0.94 11.90 1.70
N MET A 236 -0.22 11.24 1.81
CA MET A 236 -0.34 9.85 1.37
C MET A 236 -0.25 9.74 -0.15
N ALA A 237 -0.97 10.57 -0.90
CA ALA A 237 -0.98 10.48 -2.35
C ALA A 237 0.42 10.74 -2.97
N ARG A 238 1.23 11.66 -2.42
CA ARG A 238 2.57 12.00 -2.94
C ARG A 238 3.54 10.82 -2.97
N SER A 239 3.26 9.76 -2.21
CA SER A 239 4.05 8.53 -2.19
C SER A 239 3.93 7.69 -3.47
N GLY A 240 2.89 7.88 -4.28
CA GLY A 240 2.71 7.20 -5.57
C GLY A 240 2.84 5.68 -5.45
N VAL A 241 3.65 5.07 -6.33
CA VAL A 241 3.89 3.62 -6.34
C VAL A 241 4.54 3.12 -5.04
N ALA A 242 5.44 3.91 -4.42
CA ALA A 242 6.06 3.52 -3.15
C ALA A 242 5.03 3.38 -2.03
N GLY A 243 4.00 4.23 -2.03
CA GLY A 243 2.86 4.11 -1.14
C GLY A 243 2.07 2.82 -1.35
N MET A 244 1.76 2.49 -2.60
CA MET A 244 1.04 1.25 -2.92
C MET A 244 1.81 0.01 -2.47
N ILE A 245 3.13 -0.01 -2.72
CA ILE A 245 4.01 -1.09 -2.33
C ILE A 245 4.08 -1.20 -0.81
N THR A 246 4.12 -0.07 -0.09
CA THR A 246 4.10 -0.06 1.37
C THR A 246 2.78 -0.60 1.91
N LEU A 247 1.64 -0.14 1.37
CA LEU A 247 0.32 -0.64 1.78
C LEU A 247 0.17 -2.14 1.52
N PHE A 248 0.71 -2.66 0.41
CA PHE A 248 0.64 -4.07 0.06
C PHE A 248 1.62 -4.94 0.86
N SER A 249 2.92 -4.61 0.82
CA SER A 249 4.00 -5.43 1.36
C SER A 249 4.30 -5.18 2.84
N ASN A 250 3.84 -4.08 3.42
CA ASN A 250 3.98 -3.81 4.85
C ASN A 250 2.64 -3.91 5.56
N SER A 251 1.69 -3.05 5.21
CA SER A 251 0.43 -2.91 5.95
C SER A 251 -0.46 -4.16 5.82
N LEU A 252 -0.80 -4.56 4.60
CA LEU A 252 -1.67 -5.72 4.35
C LEU A 252 -0.95 -7.03 4.71
N ALA A 253 0.26 -7.24 4.20
CA ALA A 253 1.03 -8.44 4.54
C ALA A 253 1.25 -8.59 6.05
N GLY A 254 1.54 -7.50 6.76
CA GLY A 254 1.67 -7.49 8.22
C GLY A 254 0.34 -7.76 8.93
N SER A 255 -0.79 -7.33 8.39
CA SER A 255 -2.11 -7.62 8.97
C SER A 255 -2.45 -9.13 8.98
N TYR A 256 -1.88 -9.90 8.05
CA TYR A 256 -2.04 -11.36 8.02
C TYR A 256 -1.27 -12.06 9.14
N LEU A 257 -0.46 -11.36 9.95
CA LEU A 257 0.08 -11.93 11.18
C LEU A 257 -0.99 -12.21 12.23
N SER A 258 -2.16 -11.57 12.14
CA SER A 258 -3.27 -11.78 13.08
C SER A 258 -4.07 -13.03 12.70
N PRO A 259 -4.00 -14.14 13.46
CA PRO A 259 -4.81 -15.32 13.18
C PRO A 259 -6.32 -15.06 13.33
N SER A 260 -6.71 -13.99 14.02
CA SER A 260 -8.11 -13.60 14.21
C SER A 260 -8.55 -12.55 13.18
N GLY A 261 -7.67 -11.62 12.82
CA GLY A 261 -7.92 -10.61 11.79
C GLY A 261 -8.14 -11.20 10.40
N VAL A 262 -7.56 -12.39 10.11
CA VAL A 262 -7.77 -13.10 8.84
C VAL A 262 -9.10 -13.87 8.76
N GLN A 263 -9.76 -14.16 9.90
CA GLN A 263 -10.97 -14.99 9.90
C GLN A 263 -12.13 -14.40 9.07
N PRO A 264 -12.45 -13.09 9.16
CA PRO A 264 -13.49 -12.50 8.31
C PRO A 264 -13.22 -12.71 6.82
N LEU A 265 -11.96 -12.57 6.41
CA LEU A 265 -11.53 -12.69 5.01
C LEU A 265 -11.72 -14.12 4.48
N MET A 266 -11.40 -15.11 5.30
CA MET A 266 -11.59 -16.53 4.96
C MET A 266 -13.07 -16.90 4.90
N LYS A 267 -13.85 -16.45 5.88
CA LYS A 267 -15.26 -16.84 6.02
C LYS A 267 -16.21 -16.13 5.04
N THR A 268 -15.85 -14.95 4.55
CA THR A 268 -16.61 -14.28 3.47
C THR A 268 -16.33 -14.87 2.09
N GLY A 269 -15.27 -15.68 1.95
CA GLY A 269 -15.12 -16.65 0.85
C GLY A 269 -14.69 -16.11 -0.52
N ASP A 270 -14.11 -14.90 -0.58
CA ASP A 270 -13.69 -14.30 -1.86
C ASP A 270 -12.17 -14.08 -1.99
N LEU A 271 -11.38 -14.24 -0.92
CA LEU A 271 -10.00 -13.75 -0.96
C LEU A 271 -8.96 -14.71 -1.54
N LEU A 272 -9.23 -16.02 -1.61
CA LEU A 272 -8.31 -16.95 -2.30
C LEU A 272 -8.48 -16.89 -3.83
N ASP A 273 -9.70 -16.67 -4.32
CA ASP A 273 -10.01 -16.67 -5.76
C ASP A 273 -10.17 -15.26 -6.38
N ALA A 274 -10.44 -14.23 -5.58
CA ALA A 274 -10.65 -12.84 -6.03
C ALA A 274 -9.75 -11.81 -5.30
N THR A 275 -8.56 -12.22 -4.86
CA THR A 275 -7.56 -11.33 -4.21
C THR A 275 -7.34 -10.02 -4.98
N PRO A 276 -7.18 -10.02 -6.32
CA PRO A 276 -6.92 -8.77 -7.05
C PRO A 276 -8.08 -7.76 -6.97
N ARG A 277 -9.33 -8.23 -7.03
CA ARG A 277 -10.52 -7.36 -6.95
C ARG A 277 -10.66 -6.77 -5.55
N ARG A 278 -10.50 -7.58 -4.50
CA ARG A 278 -10.58 -7.11 -3.10
C ARG A 278 -9.47 -6.09 -2.76
N LEU A 279 -8.28 -6.29 -3.33
CA LEU A 279 -7.19 -5.30 -3.25
C LEU A 279 -7.57 -3.99 -3.94
N ALA A 280 -8.18 -4.07 -5.12
CA ALA A 280 -8.64 -2.89 -5.85
C ALA A 280 -9.76 -2.14 -5.12
N GLU A 281 -10.69 -2.85 -4.49
CA GLU A 281 -11.73 -2.28 -3.62
C GLU A 281 -11.11 -1.57 -2.41
N THR A 282 -10.14 -2.18 -1.74
CA THR A 282 -9.42 -1.55 -0.62
C THR A 282 -8.64 -0.31 -1.08
N MET A 283 -7.99 -0.38 -2.24
CA MET A 283 -7.29 0.77 -2.81
C MET A 283 -8.27 1.88 -3.21
N CYS A 284 -9.46 1.52 -3.70
CA CYS A 284 -10.54 2.47 -3.98
C CYS A 284 -10.96 3.20 -2.70
N PHE A 285 -11.13 2.48 -1.60
CA PHE A 285 -11.41 3.05 -0.29
C PHE A 285 -10.30 4.01 0.16
N VAL A 286 -9.03 3.57 0.17
CA VAL A 286 -7.89 4.38 0.59
C VAL A 286 -7.74 5.64 -0.27
N HIS A 287 -7.83 5.49 -1.59
CA HIS A 287 -7.77 6.62 -2.52
C HIS A 287 -8.94 7.60 -2.30
N GLY A 288 -10.14 7.07 -2.09
CA GLY A 288 -11.32 7.83 -1.71
C GLY A 288 -11.05 8.67 -0.46
N THR A 289 -10.63 8.05 0.64
CA THR A 289 -10.31 8.72 1.91
C THR A 289 -9.25 9.82 1.77
N CYS A 290 -8.29 9.66 0.84
CA CYS A 290 -7.26 10.68 0.56
C CYS A 290 -7.74 11.79 -0.40
N THR A 291 -8.97 11.72 -0.92
CA THR A 291 -9.51 12.71 -1.87
C THR A 291 -10.04 13.95 -1.13
N PRO A 292 -9.69 15.18 -1.54
CA PRO A 292 -10.09 16.40 -0.82
C PRO A 292 -11.61 16.48 -0.65
N GLY A 293 -12.07 16.90 0.53
CA GLY A 293 -13.47 17.02 0.88
C GLY A 293 -14.27 15.71 1.01
N SER A 294 -13.72 14.57 0.61
CA SER A 294 -14.47 13.29 0.54
C SER A 294 -14.83 12.70 1.91
N MET A 295 -14.09 13.05 2.96
CA MET A 295 -14.31 12.58 4.33
C MET A 295 -15.22 13.49 5.16
N ARG A 296 -15.59 14.68 4.66
CA ARG A 296 -16.58 15.51 5.35
C ARG A 296 -17.93 14.78 5.41
N PRO A 297 -18.79 15.01 6.42
CA PRO A 297 -20.13 14.43 6.44
C PRO A 297 -20.87 14.65 5.12
N GLY A 298 -21.42 13.56 4.55
CA GLY A 298 -22.03 13.56 3.21
C GLY A 298 -21.05 13.45 2.02
N GLY A 299 -19.74 13.43 2.25
CA GLY A 299 -18.72 13.15 1.23
C GLY A 299 -18.65 11.66 0.87
N GLU A 300 -18.17 11.34 -0.33
CA GLU A 300 -18.24 9.96 -0.86
C GLU A 300 -17.39 8.95 -0.07
N ALA A 301 -16.22 9.34 0.44
CA ALA A 301 -15.39 8.47 1.27
C ALA A 301 -15.98 8.33 2.68
N TRP A 302 -16.57 9.39 3.23
CA TRP A 302 -17.33 9.33 4.48
C TRP A 302 -18.51 8.36 4.36
N LYS A 303 -19.33 8.46 3.29
CA LYS A 303 -20.45 7.54 3.03
C LYS A 303 -19.96 6.11 2.88
N THR A 304 -18.85 5.90 2.17
CA THR A 304 -18.25 4.57 2.00
C THR A 304 -17.77 4.02 3.34
N THR A 305 -17.08 4.81 4.16
CA THR A 305 -16.63 4.43 5.50
C THR A 305 -17.81 4.04 6.39
N ALA A 306 -18.89 4.81 6.36
CA ALA A 306 -20.13 4.53 7.07
C ALA A 306 -20.77 3.20 6.59
N ARG A 307 -20.84 2.94 5.28
CA ARG A 307 -21.29 1.64 4.75
C ARG A 307 -20.42 0.49 5.22
N VAL A 308 -19.10 0.64 5.18
CA VAL A 308 -18.15 -0.38 5.66
C VAL A 308 -18.35 -0.69 7.14
N ARG A 309 -18.65 0.31 7.98
CA ARG A 309 -18.99 0.11 9.40
C ARG A 309 -20.19 -0.84 9.58
N LEU A 310 -21.24 -0.69 8.77
CA LEU A 310 -22.39 -1.61 8.79
C LEU A 310 -22.07 -2.99 8.19
N ILE A 311 -21.22 -3.06 7.15
CA ILE A 311 -20.70 -4.33 6.62
C ILE A 311 -19.96 -5.08 7.72
N HIS A 312 -19.11 -4.41 8.50
CA HIS A 312 -18.39 -5.01 9.63
C HIS A 312 -19.34 -5.58 10.68
N ALA A 313 -20.36 -4.81 11.09
CA ALA A 313 -21.38 -5.30 12.02
C ALA A 313 -22.13 -6.52 11.48
N GLN A 314 -22.45 -6.52 10.18
CA GLN A 314 -23.12 -7.66 9.57
C GLN A 314 -22.23 -8.90 9.49
N VAL A 315 -20.97 -8.76 9.08
CA VAL A 315 -20.01 -9.88 9.04
C VAL A 315 -19.80 -10.43 10.45
N ARG A 316 -19.64 -9.55 11.45
CA ARG A 316 -19.54 -9.93 12.87
C ARG A 316 -20.76 -10.74 13.32
N GLY A 317 -21.97 -10.26 13.06
CA GLY A 317 -23.21 -10.97 13.38
C GLY A 317 -23.33 -12.32 12.68
N GLY A 318 -22.92 -12.40 11.40
CA GLY A 318 -22.87 -13.65 10.63
C GLY A 318 -21.90 -14.66 11.21
N MET A 319 -20.67 -14.25 11.51
CA MET A 319 -19.62 -15.11 12.06
C MET A 319 -19.97 -15.60 13.48
N LYS A 320 -20.59 -14.77 14.32
CA LYS A 320 -21.08 -15.19 15.65
C LYS A 320 -22.08 -16.34 15.59
N ARG A 321 -22.80 -16.48 14.48
CA ARG A 321 -23.77 -17.58 14.24
C ARG A 321 -23.15 -18.76 13.49
N ALA A 322 -21.94 -18.62 12.97
CA ALA A 322 -21.28 -19.68 12.22
C ALA A 322 -20.84 -20.78 13.19
N PRO A 323 -21.16 -22.06 12.91
CA PRO A 323 -20.88 -23.17 13.83
C PRO A 323 -19.38 -23.48 13.99
N ASP A 324 -18.56 -23.00 13.05
CA ASP A 324 -17.12 -23.24 12.95
C ASP A 324 -16.29 -22.00 13.36
N PHE A 325 -16.90 -20.99 13.98
CA PHE A 325 -16.17 -19.88 14.58
C PHE A 325 -15.93 -20.18 16.06
N ASP A 326 -14.66 -20.12 16.49
CA ASP A 326 -14.26 -20.32 17.89
C ASP A 326 -14.09 -18.97 18.61
N PRO A 327 -15.11 -18.48 19.34
CA PRO A 327 -15.00 -17.23 20.08
C PRO A 327 -14.06 -17.32 21.29
N SER A 328 -13.77 -18.53 21.79
CA SER A 328 -12.85 -18.71 22.92
C SER A 328 -11.41 -18.42 22.51
N PHE A 329 -11.05 -18.77 21.27
CA PHE A 329 -9.76 -18.43 20.70
C PHE A 329 -9.74 -17.01 20.14
N HIS A 330 -10.67 -16.67 19.25
CA HIS A 330 -10.61 -15.43 18.46
C HIS A 330 -11.15 -14.19 19.17
N GLY A 331 -12.01 -14.35 20.17
CA GLY A 331 -12.84 -13.27 20.69
C GLY A 331 -14.01 -12.95 19.76
N LEU A 332 -14.47 -11.70 19.77
CA LEU A 332 -15.47 -11.26 18.80
C LEU A 332 -14.83 -11.07 17.41
N PRO A 333 -15.53 -11.45 16.32
CA PRO A 333 -15.07 -11.12 14.98
C PRO A 333 -15.08 -9.60 14.75
N ILE A 334 -14.08 -9.08 14.03
CA ILE A 334 -13.94 -7.64 13.72
C ILE A 334 -14.10 -6.81 15.02
N ASN A 335 -13.39 -7.22 16.07
CA ASN A 335 -13.46 -6.56 17.36
C ASN A 335 -12.69 -5.23 17.35
N GLN A 336 -12.86 -4.43 18.40
CA GLN A 336 -12.27 -3.09 18.51
C GLN A 336 -10.74 -3.08 18.40
N THR A 337 -10.05 -4.10 18.92
CA THR A 337 -8.59 -4.22 18.79
C THR A 337 -8.16 -4.51 17.36
N GLU A 338 -8.85 -5.41 16.66
CA GLU A 338 -8.56 -5.68 15.24
C GLU A 338 -8.85 -4.43 14.38
N MET A 339 -9.97 -3.74 14.63
CA MET A 339 -10.30 -2.50 13.93
C MET A 339 -9.22 -1.42 14.15
N ALA A 340 -8.74 -1.25 15.37
CA ALA A 340 -7.65 -0.32 15.68
C ALA A 340 -6.31 -0.74 15.05
N GLY A 341 -6.01 -2.04 15.01
CA GLY A 341 -4.83 -2.59 14.34
C GLY A 341 -4.86 -2.32 12.83
N THR A 342 -5.99 -2.57 12.17
CA THR A 342 -6.18 -2.24 10.76
C THR A 342 -6.11 -0.74 10.50
N ASN A 343 -6.68 0.12 11.36
CA ASN A 343 -6.55 1.57 11.24
C ASN A 343 -5.08 2.04 11.36
N SER A 344 -4.30 1.38 12.24
CA SER A 344 -2.86 1.61 12.38
C SER A 344 -2.07 1.21 11.13
N ALA A 345 -2.59 0.25 10.35
CA ALA A 345 -1.98 -0.22 9.10
C ALA A 345 -1.93 0.89 8.03
N PHE A 346 -2.92 1.78 8.01
CA PHE A 346 -2.98 2.90 7.06
C PHE A 346 -2.30 4.18 7.55
N SER A 347 -2.06 4.29 8.85
CA SER A 347 -1.50 5.47 9.50
C SER A 347 -0.04 5.24 9.93
N THR A 348 0.19 4.81 11.16
CA THR A 348 1.54 4.68 11.73
C THR A 348 2.40 3.64 11.00
N ILE A 349 1.85 2.47 10.66
CA ILE A 349 2.61 1.40 9.98
C ILE A 349 2.95 1.83 8.55
N PHE A 350 2.06 2.59 7.90
CA PHE A 350 2.34 3.19 6.60
C PHE A 350 3.49 4.21 6.69
N LEU A 351 3.43 5.16 7.63
CA LEU A 351 4.48 6.16 7.84
C LEU A 351 5.83 5.52 8.15
N ASP A 352 5.85 4.48 9.00
CA ASP A 352 7.06 3.73 9.31
C ASP A 352 7.62 3.02 8.06
N GLY A 353 6.77 2.32 7.30
CA GLY A 353 7.19 1.67 6.06
C GLY A 353 7.74 2.66 5.03
N MET A 354 7.09 3.81 4.85
CA MET A 354 7.59 4.83 3.94
C MET A 354 8.94 5.40 4.39
N ARG A 355 9.18 5.58 5.69
CA ARG A 355 10.51 5.95 6.21
C ARG A 355 11.55 4.86 5.99
N ARG A 356 11.19 3.58 6.10
CA ARG A 356 12.08 2.45 5.74
C ARG A 356 12.47 2.45 4.26
N LEU A 357 11.60 2.94 3.39
CA LEU A 357 11.92 3.19 1.98
C LEU A 357 12.76 4.45 1.76
N GLY A 358 13.03 5.28 2.77
CA GLY A 358 13.85 6.48 2.64
C GLY A 358 13.07 7.77 2.33
N PHE A 359 11.73 7.74 2.41
CA PHE A 359 10.93 8.97 2.37
C PHE A 359 11.12 9.77 3.65
N HIS A 360 11.16 11.10 3.49
CA HIS A 360 11.14 12.02 4.60
C HIS A 360 9.73 12.58 4.81
N TYR A 361 9.28 12.56 6.06
CA TYR A 361 8.09 13.26 6.53
C TYR A 361 8.50 14.18 7.66
N THR A 362 8.02 15.42 7.58
CA THR A 362 8.02 16.35 8.71
C THR A 362 7.03 15.89 9.78
N ASP A 363 7.15 16.43 11.00
CA ASP A 363 6.24 16.11 12.09
C ASP A 363 4.80 16.54 11.75
N GLU A 364 4.65 17.67 11.07
CA GLU A 364 3.35 18.18 10.61
C GLU A 364 2.74 17.26 9.54
N GLU A 365 3.53 16.76 8.59
CA GLU A 365 3.05 15.81 7.58
C GLU A 365 2.65 14.47 8.21
N ALA A 366 3.44 13.97 9.18
CA ALA A 366 3.12 12.74 9.89
C ALA A 366 1.84 12.90 10.72
N GLN A 367 1.69 14.03 11.43
CA GLN A 367 0.48 14.33 12.19
C GLN A 367 -0.75 14.46 11.28
N ALA A 368 -0.64 15.08 10.11
CA ALA A 368 -1.72 15.18 9.14
C ALA A 368 -2.23 13.80 8.67
N VAL A 369 -1.32 12.84 8.46
CA VAL A 369 -1.70 11.44 8.18
C VAL A 369 -2.38 10.79 9.38
N MET A 370 -1.91 11.06 10.61
CA MET A 370 -2.56 10.57 11.82
C MET A 370 -3.97 11.16 11.97
N ASP A 371 -4.18 12.45 11.72
CA ASP A 371 -5.48 13.12 11.83
C ASP A 371 -6.50 12.56 10.82
N LEU A 372 -6.08 12.35 9.56
CA LEU A 372 -6.91 11.72 8.53
C LEU A 372 -7.43 10.35 8.98
N TRP A 373 -6.54 9.47 9.43
CA TRP A 373 -6.92 8.10 9.80
C TRP A 373 -7.53 8.01 11.20
N ARG A 374 -7.27 8.96 12.08
CA ARG A 374 -7.98 9.07 13.35
C ARG A 374 -9.44 9.43 13.10
N TYR A 375 -9.72 10.34 12.18
CA TYR A 375 -11.08 10.68 11.79
C TYR A 375 -11.77 9.55 10.99
N SER A 376 -11.07 8.91 10.05
CA SER A 376 -11.58 7.70 9.40
C SER A 376 -11.90 6.60 10.42
N GLY A 377 -11.05 6.41 11.43
CA GLY A 377 -11.25 5.49 12.53
C GLY A 377 -12.46 5.83 13.41
N HIS A 378 -12.72 7.12 13.65
CA HIS A 378 -13.93 7.59 14.32
C HIS A 378 -15.20 7.24 13.52
N VAL A 379 -15.24 7.60 12.23
CA VAL A 379 -16.41 7.34 11.36
C VAL A 379 -16.69 5.84 11.22
N ILE A 380 -15.65 5.01 11.11
CA ILE A 380 -15.80 3.55 10.97
C ILE A 380 -16.14 2.84 12.29
N GLY A 381 -16.13 3.55 13.42
CA GLY A 381 -16.59 3.04 14.72
C GLY A 381 -15.51 2.44 15.63
N VAL A 382 -14.24 2.84 15.48
CA VAL A 382 -13.17 2.47 16.43
C VAL A 382 -13.38 3.21 17.75
N ASP A 383 -13.28 2.52 18.87
CA ASP A 383 -13.37 3.13 20.20
C ASP A 383 -12.30 4.22 20.38
N LYS A 384 -12.73 5.38 20.88
CA LYS A 384 -11.87 6.55 21.13
C LYS A 384 -10.63 6.26 21.97
N LYS A 385 -10.64 5.23 22.83
CA LYS A 385 -9.48 4.80 23.63
C LYS A 385 -8.40 4.13 22.79
N LEU A 386 -8.79 3.54 21.66
CA LEU A 386 -7.90 2.87 20.70
C LEU A 386 -7.59 3.74 19.48
N LEU A 387 -7.97 5.02 19.49
CA LEU A 387 -7.65 6.00 18.47
C LEU A 387 -6.47 6.88 18.91
N PRO A 388 -5.24 6.61 18.43
CA PRO A 388 -4.06 7.37 18.82
C PRO A 388 -4.17 8.82 18.32
N LYS A 389 -3.76 9.77 19.16
CA LYS A 389 -3.79 11.21 18.84
C LYS A 389 -2.54 11.67 18.11
N THR A 390 -1.42 10.99 18.36
CA THR A 390 -0.10 11.32 17.82
C THR A 390 0.53 10.09 17.19
N GLU A 391 1.56 10.30 16.37
CA GLU A 391 2.30 9.18 15.78
C GLU A 391 2.98 8.31 16.85
N ASP A 392 3.52 8.88 17.93
CA ASP A 392 4.12 8.11 19.04
C ASP A 392 3.09 7.23 19.74
N GLU A 393 1.90 7.78 20.04
CA GLU A 393 0.81 6.98 20.60
C GLU A 393 0.40 5.85 19.65
N GLY A 394 0.40 6.11 18.34
CA GLY A 394 0.13 5.12 17.30
C GLY A 394 1.19 4.04 17.23
N ARG A 395 2.48 4.39 17.35
CA ARG A 395 3.59 3.42 17.40
C ARG A 395 3.45 2.51 18.60
N ARG A 396 3.18 3.07 19.79
CA ARG A 396 2.95 2.30 21.01
C ARG A 396 1.73 1.39 20.91
N LEU A 397 0.64 1.85 20.29
CA LEU A 397 -0.55 1.04 20.07
C LEU A 397 -0.27 -0.11 19.11
N ALA A 398 0.34 0.15 17.95
CA ALA A 398 0.66 -0.86 16.96
C ALA A 398 1.62 -1.92 17.53
N ALA A 399 2.68 -1.49 18.23
CA ALA A 399 3.62 -2.39 18.90
C ALA A 399 2.94 -3.27 19.96
N ALA A 400 2.08 -2.67 20.80
CA ALA A 400 1.33 -3.41 21.81
C ALA A 400 0.35 -4.42 21.19
N ILE A 401 -0.33 -4.06 20.09
CA ILE A 401 -1.21 -4.98 19.37
C ILE A 401 -0.39 -6.13 18.78
N ILE A 402 0.74 -5.86 18.13
CA ILE A 402 1.61 -6.90 17.53
C ILE A 402 2.20 -7.82 18.60
N GLY A 403 2.67 -7.26 19.71
CA GLY A 403 3.28 -8.01 20.82
C GLY A 403 2.27 -8.76 21.69
N THR A 404 0.97 -8.73 21.37
CA THR A 404 -0.08 -9.44 22.11
C THR A 404 -0.83 -10.48 21.27
N GLN A 405 -0.30 -10.85 20.10
CA GLN A 405 -0.96 -11.83 19.22
C GLN A 405 -0.29 -13.20 19.29
N ALA A 406 -1.12 -14.24 19.24
CA ALA A 406 -0.66 -15.58 18.91
C ALA A 406 -0.03 -15.64 17.50
N ALA A 407 0.81 -16.64 17.28
CA ALA A 407 1.45 -16.87 15.99
C ALA A 407 0.41 -17.04 14.85
N PRO A 408 0.78 -16.66 13.61
CA PRO A 408 -0.08 -16.86 12.45
C PRO A 408 -0.40 -18.35 12.24
N ASN A 409 -1.61 -18.62 11.76
CA ASN A 409 -2.13 -19.96 11.52
C ASN A 409 -2.17 -20.30 10.02
N GLU A 410 -2.69 -21.47 9.65
CA GLU A 410 -2.78 -21.91 8.25
C GLU A 410 -3.59 -20.95 7.35
N ASP A 411 -4.64 -20.32 7.88
CA ASP A 411 -5.40 -19.30 7.16
C ASP A 411 -4.54 -18.07 6.84
N SER A 412 -3.71 -17.65 7.80
CA SER A 412 -2.75 -16.56 7.65
C SER A 412 -1.75 -16.85 6.53
N LYS A 413 -1.22 -18.07 6.51
CA LYS A 413 -0.28 -18.57 5.50
C LYS A 413 -0.94 -18.70 4.13
N ALA A 414 -2.18 -19.17 4.05
CA ALA A 414 -2.92 -19.27 2.80
C ALA A 414 -3.13 -17.90 2.15
N LEU A 415 -3.51 -16.89 2.94
CA LEU A 415 -3.72 -15.53 2.45
C LEU A 415 -2.42 -14.86 1.98
N ILE A 416 -1.33 -14.99 2.74
CA ILE A 416 -0.05 -14.39 2.31
C ILE A 416 0.50 -15.10 1.07
N HIS A 417 0.33 -16.43 0.96
CA HIS A 417 0.70 -17.17 -0.26
C HIS A 417 -0.08 -16.68 -1.48
N SER A 418 -1.40 -16.46 -1.35
CA SER A 418 -2.21 -15.87 -2.43
C SER A 418 -1.74 -14.45 -2.77
N LEU A 419 -1.46 -13.64 -1.74
CA LEU A 419 -0.98 -12.27 -1.92
C LEU A 419 0.31 -12.22 -2.74
N MET A 420 1.26 -13.12 -2.50
CA MET A 420 2.52 -13.16 -3.24
C MET A 420 2.35 -13.45 -4.74
N GLN A 421 1.19 -13.97 -5.16
CA GLN A 421 0.85 -14.21 -6.57
C GLN A 421 0.34 -12.97 -7.30
N VAL A 422 -0.05 -11.91 -6.56
CA VAL A 422 -0.67 -10.72 -7.16
C VAL A 422 0.36 -9.85 -7.87
N SER A 423 0.03 -9.43 -9.08
CA SER A 423 0.77 -8.38 -9.78
C SER A 423 0.19 -7.00 -9.44
N LEU A 424 0.99 -6.15 -8.80
CA LEU A 424 0.61 -4.77 -8.46
C LEU A 424 0.64 -3.80 -9.65
N LEU A 425 1.32 -4.17 -10.73
CA LEU A 425 1.46 -3.32 -11.92
C LEU A 425 0.83 -3.99 -13.16
N PRO A 426 0.33 -3.19 -14.12
CA PRO A 426 -0.21 -3.71 -15.37
C PRO A 426 0.83 -4.52 -16.15
N GLN A 427 0.50 -5.75 -16.53
CA GLN A 427 1.33 -6.58 -17.40
C GLN A 427 0.92 -6.35 -18.84
N THR A 428 1.58 -5.44 -19.55
CA THR A 428 1.44 -5.36 -21.01
C THR A 428 2.45 -6.33 -21.64
N ALA A 429 1.96 -7.46 -22.14
CA ALA A 429 2.80 -8.37 -22.92
C ALA A 429 3.25 -7.69 -24.23
N PRO A 430 4.49 -7.91 -24.69
CA PRO A 430 4.91 -7.51 -26.02
C PRO A 430 4.02 -8.14 -27.10
N ALA A 431 3.85 -7.46 -28.23
CA ALA A 431 3.17 -8.06 -29.38
C ALA A 431 3.94 -9.32 -29.85
N GLY A 432 3.26 -10.47 -29.90
CA GLY A 432 3.87 -11.75 -30.24
C GLY A 432 2.87 -12.90 -30.27
N GLY A 433 3.27 -14.07 -30.80
CA GLY A 433 2.42 -15.27 -30.83
C GLY A 433 2.17 -15.86 -29.43
N ARG A 434 1.12 -16.68 -29.27
CA ARG A 434 0.67 -17.24 -27.97
C ARG A 434 1.77 -17.93 -27.15
N ALA A 435 2.71 -18.61 -27.82
CA ALA A 435 3.84 -19.26 -27.15
C ALA A 435 4.82 -18.24 -26.52
N MET A 436 5.09 -17.14 -27.22
CA MET A 436 5.96 -16.05 -26.74
C MET A 436 5.29 -15.24 -25.64
N GLN A 437 3.96 -15.08 -25.71
CA GLN A 437 3.14 -14.51 -24.63
C GLN A 437 3.18 -15.41 -23.37
N GLY A 438 2.99 -16.72 -23.51
CA GLY A 438 3.05 -17.64 -22.36
C GLY A 438 4.44 -17.70 -21.71
N ILE A 439 5.53 -17.62 -22.48
CA ILE A 439 6.89 -17.53 -21.94
C ILE A 439 7.12 -16.19 -21.23
N TRP A 440 6.62 -15.09 -21.79
CA TRP A 440 6.68 -13.77 -21.15
C TRP A 440 5.90 -13.74 -19.83
N GLU A 441 4.69 -14.27 -19.82
CA GLU A 441 3.83 -14.37 -18.63
C GLU A 441 4.51 -15.19 -17.53
N LEU A 442 5.06 -16.37 -17.84
CA LEU A 442 5.76 -17.20 -16.85
C LEU A 442 7.05 -16.54 -16.32
N ALA A 443 7.85 -15.95 -17.21
CA ALA A 443 9.11 -15.29 -16.83
C ALA A 443 8.87 -14.02 -16.01
N THR A 444 7.85 -13.24 -16.36
CA THR A 444 7.46 -12.05 -15.60
C THR A 444 6.80 -12.45 -14.28
N GLN A 445 5.84 -13.38 -14.26
CA GLN A 445 5.14 -13.80 -13.05
C GLN A 445 6.10 -14.35 -11.98
N SER A 446 7.05 -15.20 -12.37
CA SER A 446 8.07 -15.71 -11.44
C SER A 446 9.02 -14.61 -10.93
N SER A 447 9.32 -13.60 -11.74
CA SER A 447 10.12 -12.45 -11.32
C SER A 447 9.34 -11.52 -10.38
N TRP A 448 8.05 -11.32 -10.63
CA TRP A 448 7.15 -10.53 -9.79
C TRP A 448 6.91 -11.17 -8.44
N GLN A 449 6.67 -12.48 -8.39
CA GLN A 449 6.57 -13.23 -7.14
C GLN A 449 7.86 -13.05 -6.30
N LYS A 450 9.03 -13.22 -6.93
CA LYS A 450 10.32 -13.02 -6.25
C LYS A 450 10.50 -11.60 -5.74
N LEU A 451 10.02 -10.60 -6.48
CA LEU A 451 10.07 -9.20 -6.07
C LEU A 451 9.11 -8.92 -4.90
N ASN A 452 7.87 -9.42 -4.97
CA ASN A 452 6.88 -9.32 -3.90
C ASN A 452 7.39 -9.98 -2.61
N GLN A 453 7.96 -11.19 -2.71
CA GLN A 453 8.58 -11.90 -1.59
C GLN A 453 9.73 -11.09 -1.01
N ALA A 454 10.68 -10.63 -1.83
CA ALA A 454 11.82 -9.83 -1.37
C ALA A 454 11.39 -8.51 -0.70
N THR A 455 10.40 -7.83 -1.27
CA THR A 455 9.88 -6.55 -0.76
C THR A 455 9.12 -6.73 0.55
N THR A 456 8.28 -7.76 0.63
CA THR A 456 7.54 -8.08 1.85
C THR A 456 8.49 -8.52 2.96
N ARG A 457 9.52 -9.33 2.65
CA ARG A 457 10.59 -9.69 3.60
C ARG A 457 11.43 -8.49 4.05
N PHE A 458 11.65 -7.52 3.17
CA PHE A 458 12.32 -6.26 3.53
C PHE A 458 11.51 -5.49 4.58
N PHE A 459 10.19 -5.40 4.42
CA PHE A 459 9.32 -4.69 5.37
C PHE A 459 9.10 -5.44 6.68
N LEU A 460 8.65 -6.70 6.61
CA LEU A 460 8.31 -7.48 7.80
C LEU A 460 9.55 -7.95 8.58
N GLY A 461 10.71 -7.97 7.92
CA GLY A 461 11.92 -8.60 8.45
C GLY A 461 11.84 -10.13 8.39
N SER A 462 12.98 -10.80 8.56
CA SER A 462 13.08 -12.25 8.41
C SER A 462 12.17 -13.01 9.37
N HIS A 463 12.06 -12.56 10.62
CA HIS A 463 11.31 -13.28 11.64
C HIS A 463 9.82 -13.44 11.29
N TYR A 464 9.11 -12.35 11.02
CA TYR A 464 7.67 -12.40 10.70
C TYR A 464 7.39 -12.98 9.33
N ALA A 465 8.29 -12.74 8.37
CA ALA A 465 8.18 -13.38 7.08
C ALA A 465 8.36 -14.90 7.16
N ASP A 466 9.24 -15.39 8.04
CA ASP A 466 9.43 -16.83 8.26
C ASP A 466 8.21 -17.43 9.00
N LEU A 467 7.60 -16.72 9.96
CA LEU A 467 6.32 -17.13 10.59
C LEU A 467 5.17 -17.26 9.58
N LEU A 468 5.14 -16.39 8.58
CA LEU A 468 4.19 -16.41 7.47
C LEU A 468 4.60 -17.34 6.32
N GLU A 469 5.73 -18.06 6.47
CA GLU A 469 6.30 -18.96 5.46
C GLU A 469 6.58 -18.30 4.10
N ILE A 470 6.83 -16.98 4.08
CA ILE A 470 7.17 -16.25 2.85
C ILE A 470 8.53 -16.73 2.33
N PRO A 471 8.61 -17.30 1.12
CA PRO A 471 9.87 -17.84 0.61
C PRO A 471 10.98 -16.78 0.53
N LYS A 472 12.21 -17.18 0.85
CA LYS A 472 13.39 -16.36 0.61
C LYS A 472 13.54 -16.11 -0.89
N SER A 473 13.92 -14.89 -1.23
CA SER A 473 14.08 -14.48 -2.63
C SER A 473 15.52 -14.10 -2.93
N SER A 474 16.00 -14.48 -4.12
CA SER A 474 17.30 -14.06 -4.62
C SER A 474 17.41 -12.54 -4.84
N LEU A 475 16.27 -11.82 -4.84
CA LEU A 475 16.21 -10.38 -5.02
C LEU A 475 16.33 -9.58 -3.71
N GLU A 476 16.38 -10.21 -2.53
CA GLU A 476 16.41 -9.49 -1.25
C GLU A 476 17.57 -8.48 -1.13
N GLY A 477 18.77 -8.86 -1.59
CA GLY A 477 19.93 -7.95 -1.60
C GLY A 477 19.74 -6.77 -2.55
N VAL A 478 19.09 -7.00 -3.70
CA VAL A 478 18.79 -5.96 -4.70
C VAL A 478 17.74 -5.00 -4.17
N VAL A 479 16.63 -5.52 -3.61
CA VAL A 479 15.56 -4.71 -3.02
C VAL A 479 16.12 -3.83 -1.90
N ARG A 480 16.88 -4.41 -0.96
CA ARG A 480 17.48 -3.66 0.15
C ARG A 480 18.39 -2.53 -0.33
N ALA A 481 19.18 -2.77 -1.38
CA ALA A 481 20.10 -1.77 -1.91
C ALA A 481 19.40 -0.67 -2.73
N LEU A 482 18.35 -1.02 -3.47
CA LEU A 482 17.73 -0.11 -4.43
C LEU A 482 16.55 0.67 -3.84
N TRP A 483 15.68 0.06 -3.04
CA TRP A 483 14.48 0.75 -2.53
C TRP A 483 14.79 1.99 -1.73
N GLN A 484 15.73 1.90 -0.79
CA GLN A 484 16.10 3.05 0.02
C GLN A 484 16.67 4.18 -0.82
N GLU A 485 17.54 3.85 -1.77
CA GLU A 485 18.19 4.87 -2.60
C GLU A 485 17.21 5.52 -3.59
N THR A 486 16.37 4.73 -4.28
CA THR A 486 15.46 5.27 -5.30
C THR A 486 14.37 6.13 -4.70
N ALA A 487 13.77 5.70 -3.59
CA ALA A 487 12.75 6.49 -2.91
C ALA A 487 13.36 7.72 -2.22
N HIS A 488 14.56 7.61 -1.61
CA HIS A 488 15.25 8.77 -1.06
C HIS A 488 15.59 9.82 -2.12
N GLN A 489 16.11 9.40 -3.29
CA GLN A 489 16.41 10.31 -4.39
C GLN A 489 15.14 10.98 -4.93
N GLY A 490 14.07 10.22 -5.14
CA GLY A 490 12.79 10.73 -5.60
C GLY A 490 12.20 11.77 -4.64
N ASP A 491 12.18 11.46 -3.34
CA ASP A 491 11.67 12.37 -2.32
C ASP A 491 12.56 13.61 -2.16
N SER A 492 13.88 13.47 -2.30
CA SER A 492 14.81 14.61 -2.29
C SER A 492 14.59 15.54 -3.47
N ILE A 493 14.45 15.00 -4.68
CA ILE A 493 14.19 15.80 -5.90
C ILE A 493 12.91 16.62 -5.73
N ARG A 494 11.84 16.01 -5.22
CA ARG A 494 10.58 16.69 -4.91
C ARG A 494 10.79 17.89 -3.99
N ARG A 495 11.54 17.73 -2.91
CA ARG A 495 11.76 18.78 -1.89
C ARG A 495 12.57 19.98 -2.38
N PHE A 496 13.50 19.75 -3.32
CA PHE A 496 14.39 20.81 -3.83
C PHE A 496 13.94 21.39 -5.18
N THR A 497 12.76 21.00 -5.67
CA THR A 497 12.20 21.52 -6.93
C THR A 497 10.98 22.37 -6.64
N ASP A 498 10.95 23.61 -7.14
CA ASP A 498 9.79 24.50 -7.04
C ASP A 498 8.54 23.85 -7.69
N GLY A 499 7.46 23.71 -6.90
CA GLY A 499 6.24 23.00 -7.32
C GLY A 499 6.39 21.48 -7.43
N GLY A 500 7.50 20.92 -6.93
CA GLY A 500 7.74 19.48 -6.89
C GLY A 500 6.71 18.74 -6.06
N GLU A 501 6.28 19.32 -4.94
CA GLU A 501 5.21 18.79 -4.08
C GLU A 501 3.88 18.62 -4.84
N ASP A 502 3.37 19.71 -5.42
CA ASP A 502 2.10 19.68 -6.17
C ASP A 502 2.16 18.71 -7.36
N LEU A 503 3.33 18.59 -8.00
CA LEU A 503 3.53 17.62 -9.07
C LEU A 503 3.51 16.18 -8.52
N ALA A 504 4.18 15.91 -7.41
CA ALA A 504 4.19 14.59 -6.77
C ALA A 504 2.80 14.17 -6.30
N VAL A 505 2.05 15.07 -5.66
CA VAL A 505 0.66 14.83 -5.23
C VAL A 505 -0.22 14.51 -6.43
N ARG A 506 -0.22 15.35 -7.48
CA ARG A 506 -1.06 15.11 -8.67
C ARG A 506 -0.70 13.81 -9.38
N THR A 507 0.59 13.53 -9.55
CA THR A 507 1.07 12.32 -10.20
C THR A 507 0.71 11.08 -9.37
N GLY A 508 0.91 11.15 -8.06
CA GLY A 508 0.56 10.08 -7.13
C GLY A 508 -0.95 9.78 -7.13
N ARG A 509 -1.80 10.80 -7.06
CA ARG A 509 -3.26 10.67 -7.19
C ARG A 509 -3.65 9.97 -8.49
N ALA A 510 -3.08 10.42 -9.62
CA ALA A 510 -3.37 9.82 -10.93
C ALA A 510 -2.92 8.35 -11.02
N LEU A 511 -1.77 8.01 -10.43
CA LEU A 511 -1.29 6.63 -10.36
C LEU A 511 -2.23 5.77 -9.51
N TRP A 512 -2.65 6.25 -8.35
CA TRP A 512 -3.58 5.55 -7.45
C TRP A 512 -4.92 5.29 -8.13
N GLN A 513 -5.49 6.31 -8.76
CA GLN A 513 -6.71 6.16 -9.53
C GLN A 513 -6.57 5.12 -10.65
N ARG A 514 -5.47 5.18 -11.42
CA ARG A 514 -5.24 4.21 -12.51
C ARG A 514 -5.09 2.78 -12.01
N SER A 515 -4.47 2.58 -10.84
CA SER A 515 -4.39 1.25 -10.21
C SER A 515 -5.75 0.72 -9.77
N VAL A 516 -6.62 1.60 -9.26
CA VAL A 516 -8.02 1.26 -8.93
C VAL A 516 -8.79 0.85 -10.19
N GLU A 517 -8.73 1.67 -11.25
CA GLU A 517 -9.38 1.39 -12.54
C GLU A 517 -8.89 0.08 -13.15
N TYR A 518 -7.58 -0.19 -13.08
CA TYR A 518 -7.00 -1.43 -13.58
C TYR A 518 -7.50 -2.67 -12.81
N GLY A 519 -7.53 -2.60 -11.48
CA GLY A 519 -7.93 -3.73 -10.64
C GLY A 519 -9.43 -4.02 -10.64
N LEU A 520 -10.26 -2.99 -10.81
CA LEU A 520 -11.72 -3.12 -10.88
C LEU A 520 -12.22 -3.42 -12.31
N GLY A 521 -11.47 -3.01 -13.33
CA GLY A 521 -11.88 -3.19 -14.72
C GLY A 521 -13.12 -2.37 -15.07
N LYS A 522 -14.19 -3.04 -15.54
CA LYS A 522 -15.46 -2.39 -15.92
C LYS A 522 -16.48 -2.33 -14.78
N ASP A 523 -16.25 -3.06 -13.69
CA ASP A 523 -17.19 -3.16 -12.59
C ASP A 523 -16.78 -2.18 -11.48
N PRO A 524 -17.68 -1.33 -10.98
CA PRO A 524 -17.34 -0.46 -9.85
C PRO A 524 -17.08 -1.28 -8.56
N ALA A 525 -16.35 -0.68 -7.62
CA ALA A 525 -16.24 -1.22 -6.27
C ALA A 525 -17.62 -1.17 -5.61
N GLU A 526 -18.08 -2.30 -5.07
CA GLU A 526 -19.39 -2.40 -4.43
C GLU A 526 -19.23 -2.60 -2.92
N PHE A 527 -19.49 -1.53 -2.16
CA PHE A 527 -19.59 -1.57 -0.70
C PHE A 527 -21.06 -1.71 -0.29
N LEU A 528 -21.69 -2.80 -0.73
CA LEU A 528 -23.09 -3.09 -0.46
C LEU A 528 -23.23 -3.92 0.82
N ILE A 529 -24.23 -3.59 1.63
CA ILE A 529 -24.63 -4.35 2.82
C ILE A 529 -25.52 -5.52 2.35
N PRO A 530 -25.12 -6.79 2.50
CA PRO A 530 -25.92 -7.90 1.97
C PRO A 530 -27.30 -8.04 2.64
N VAL A 531 -28.38 -8.04 1.88
CA VAL A 531 -29.75 -8.05 2.44
C VAL A 531 -30.16 -9.42 3.03
N ASP A 532 -29.51 -10.49 2.57
CA ASP A 532 -29.89 -11.87 2.89
C ASP A 532 -29.13 -12.48 4.07
N GLY A 533 -28.21 -11.73 4.70
CA GLY A 533 -27.42 -12.22 5.84
C GLY A 533 -26.36 -13.26 5.49
N ARG A 534 -26.14 -13.57 4.21
CA ARG A 534 -25.13 -14.54 3.75
C ARG A 534 -23.74 -13.91 3.58
N GLY A 535 -23.38 -12.99 4.49
CA GLY A 535 -22.02 -12.42 4.53
C GLY A 535 -20.94 -13.44 4.91
N VAL A 536 -21.34 -14.64 5.33
CA VAL A 536 -20.44 -15.75 5.69
C VAL A 536 -20.91 -17.00 4.95
N ARG A 537 -19.99 -17.64 4.20
CA ARG A 537 -20.27 -18.92 3.53
C ARG A 537 -20.05 -20.07 4.53
N SER A 538 -20.87 -21.12 4.43
CA SER A 538 -20.53 -22.41 5.03
C SER A 538 -19.27 -22.97 4.34
N PRO A 539 -18.38 -23.69 5.05
CA PRO A 539 -17.18 -24.23 4.43
C PRO A 539 -17.55 -25.12 3.24
N GLN A 540 -16.99 -24.83 2.06
CA GLN A 540 -16.91 -25.84 1.03
C GLN A 540 -15.84 -26.83 1.51
N VAL A 541 -16.29 -28.01 1.96
CA VAL A 541 -15.40 -29.16 2.11
C VAL A 541 -14.70 -29.34 0.77
N PRO A 542 -13.35 -29.32 0.69
CA PRO A 542 -12.67 -29.60 -0.55
C PRO A 542 -13.12 -31.00 -1.00
N THR A 543 -13.89 -31.08 -2.08
CA THR A 543 -14.10 -32.37 -2.73
C THR A 543 -12.75 -32.77 -3.27
N SER A 544 -12.09 -33.71 -2.59
CA SER A 544 -10.87 -34.36 -3.05
C SER A 544 -11.06 -34.77 -4.51
N ARG A 545 -10.23 -34.23 -5.40
CA ARG A 545 -10.02 -34.80 -6.73
C ARG A 545 -8.73 -35.57 -6.74
#